data_AF-A0A5J5CTS5-F1
#
_entry.id   AF-A0A5J5CTS5-F1
#
_cell.length_a   1.000
_cell.length_b   1.000
_cell.length_c   1.000
_cell.angle_alpha   90.00
_cell.angle_beta   90.00
_cell.angle_gamma   90.00
#
_symmetry.space_group_name_H-M   'P 1'
#
loop_
_entity.id
_entity.type
_entity.pdbx_description
1 polymer ?
#
loop_
_entity_poly.entity_id
_entity_poly.type
_entity_poly.pdbx_seq_one_letter_code
_entity_poly.pdbx_strand_id
1 'polypeptide(L)'
;MVQDKDHIMEHLEGMIDKPEKEMTPQELQLHYFKMHDYDGNNLLDGLELATAITHVHREERGENSQPLKEDDLITLIDDVLKDDDKNNDGYIDYAEFAKSLE
;
A
#
# COMPACT_ATOMS: atom_id res chain seq x y z
N MET A 1 2.19 -22.18 -3.17
CA MET A 1 3.42 -22.42 -2.37
C MET A 1 4.46 -21.53 -2.98
N VAL A 2 4.78 -20.47 -2.23
CA VAL A 2 6.00 -19.70 -2.34
C VAL A 2 6.07 -18.82 -3.60
N GLN A 3 5.34 -17.69 -3.58
CA GLN A 3 6.06 -16.46 -3.95
C GLN A 3 7.00 -16.23 -2.77
N ASP A 4 8.26 -16.57 -3.02
CA ASP A 4 9.32 -16.58 -2.03
C ASP A 4 9.26 -15.31 -1.19
N LYS A 5 9.24 -15.50 0.13
CA LYS A 5 9.61 -14.43 1.05
C LYS A 5 10.94 -13.80 0.60
N ASP A 6 11.81 -14.59 -0.03
CA ASP A 6 13.03 -14.13 -0.68
C ASP A 6 12.80 -13.16 -1.86
N HIS A 7 11.73 -13.25 -2.64
CA HIS A 7 11.48 -12.35 -3.79
C HIS A 7 10.89 -10.99 -3.36
N ILE A 8 10.18 -10.95 -2.22
CA ILE A 8 9.80 -9.70 -1.55
C ILE A 8 11.00 -9.16 -0.77
N MET A 9 11.81 -10.04 -0.15
CA MET A 9 13.07 -9.67 0.49
C MET A 9 14.10 -9.10 -0.50
N GLU A 10 14.14 -9.55 -1.75
CA GLU A 10 15.08 -9.04 -2.77
C GLU A 10 14.77 -7.59 -3.18
N HIS A 11 13.49 -7.16 -3.11
CA HIS A 11 13.11 -5.75 -3.20
C HIS A 11 13.31 -4.97 -1.87
N LEU A 12 13.45 -5.68 -0.74
CA LEU A 12 13.69 -5.13 0.61
C LEU A 12 15.16 -5.09 1.02
N GLU A 13 16.10 -5.65 0.24
CA GLU A 13 17.54 -5.64 0.52
C GLU A 13 18.11 -4.21 0.39
N GLY A 14 17.84 -3.39 1.40
CA GLY A 14 18.48 -2.08 1.54
C GLY A 14 17.80 -1.07 2.44
N MET A 15 16.54 -1.27 2.88
CA MET A 15 15.82 -0.20 3.58
C MET A 15 15.39 -0.50 5.03
N ILE A 16 14.98 -1.72 5.42
CA ILE A 16 14.49 -1.94 6.80
C ILE A 16 14.83 -3.34 7.33
N ASP A 17 15.65 -3.37 8.39
CA ASP A 17 16.21 -4.55 9.08
C ASP A 17 15.35 -4.99 10.29
N LYS A 18 14.02 -4.75 10.25
CA LYS A 18 13.12 -5.04 11.37
C LYS A 18 11.86 -5.77 10.92
N PRO A 19 11.46 -6.86 11.62
CA PRO A 19 10.17 -7.50 11.38
C PRO A 19 9.03 -6.53 11.72
N GLU A 20 7.97 -6.50 10.90
CA GLU A 20 6.75 -5.70 11.10
C GLU A 20 6.18 -5.78 12.52
N LYS A 21 6.36 -6.92 13.18
CA LYS A 21 5.90 -7.19 14.55
C LYS A 21 6.61 -6.37 15.64
N GLU A 22 7.74 -5.74 15.33
CA GLU A 22 8.52 -4.93 16.27
C GLU A 22 8.44 -3.43 15.98
N MET A 23 7.70 -3.03 14.94
CA MET A 23 7.54 -1.64 14.54
C MET A 23 6.39 -0.96 15.31
N THR A 24 6.58 0.32 15.64
CA THR A 24 5.50 1.15 16.18
C THR A 24 4.39 1.36 15.15
N PRO A 25 3.16 1.73 15.55
CA PRO A 25 2.08 2.03 14.60
C PRO A 25 2.50 3.08 13.55
N GLN A 26 3.28 4.08 13.95
CA GLN A 26 3.79 5.12 13.07
C GLN A 26 4.85 4.60 12.09
N GLU A 27 5.76 3.73 12.56
CA GLU A 27 6.75 3.08 11.68
C GLU A 27 6.09 2.12 10.69
N LEU A 28 5.04 1.40 11.12
CA LEU A 28 4.24 0.55 10.23
C LEU A 28 3.54 1.37 9.15
N GLN A 29 2.90 2.48 9.53
CA GLN A 29 2.24 3.38 8.57
C GLN A 29 3.23 3.90 7.51
N LEU A 30 4.39 4.39 7.95
CA LEU A 30 5.43 4.86 7.06
C LEU A 30 6.00 3.72 6.19
N HIS A 31 6.10 2.51 6.75
CA HIS A 31 6.55 1.34 6.01
C HIS A 31 5.56 0.96 4.91
N TYR A 32 4.26 0.88 5.22
CA TYR A 32 3.21 0.62 4.24
C TYR A 32 3.19 1.66 3.14
N PHE A 33 3.35 2.94 3.50
CA PHE A 33 3.44 4.03 2.54
C PHE A 33 4.64 3.83 1.59
N LYS A 34 5.85 3.64 2.14
CA LYS A 34 7.07 3.45 1.34
C LYS A 34 7.12 2.13 0.56
N MET A 35 6.43 1.09 1.02
CA MET A 35 6.38 -0.20 0.33
C MET A 35 5.63 -0.11 -1.02
N HIS A 36 4.69 0.83 -1.12
CA HIS A 36 3.83 0.99 -2.30
C HIS A 36 4.18 2.23 -3.13
N ASP A 37 5.03 3.12 -2.62
CA ASP A 37 5.70 4.19 -3.37
C ASP A 37 6.81 3.58 -4.26
N TYR A 38 6.45 3.15 -5.46
CA TYR A 38 7.35 2.41 -6.36
C TYR A 38 8.28 3.34 -7.14
N ASP A 39 7.89 4.60 -7.33
CA ASP A 39 8.69 5.59 -8.06
C ASP A 39 9.55 6.47 -7.12
N GLY A 40 9.35 6.37 -5.81
CA GLY A 40 10.12 7.03 -4.77
C GLY A 40 9.82 8.52 -4.63
N ASN A 41 8.68 8.99 -5.13
CA ASN A 41 8.28 10.39 -5.09
C ASN A 41 7.73 10.83 -3.70
N ASN A 42 7.53 9.88 -2.77
CA ASN A 42 6.90 10.05 -1.45
C ASN A 42 5.44 10.52 -1.53
N LEU A 43 4.74 10.11 -2.58
CA LEU A 43 3.33 10.30 -2.84
C LEU A 43 2.75 8.94 -3.25
N LEU A 44 1.48 8.69 -2.95
CA LEU A 44 0.80 7.50 -3.44
C LEU A 44 -0.20 7.88 -4.52
N ASP A 45 0.00 7.35 -5.72
CA ASP A 45 -0.94 7.50 -6.81
C ASP A 45 -2.01 6.39 -6.82
N GLY A 46 -3.04 6.56 -7.65
CA GLY A 46 -4.13 5.58 -7.75
C GLY A 46 -3.69 4.18 -8.21
N LEU A 47 -2.61 4.05 -8.98
CA LEU A 47 -2.07 2.74 -9.42
C LEU A 47 -1.27 2.08 -8.30
N GLU A 48 -0.56 2.86 -7.50
CA GLU A 48 0.15 2.40 -6.30
C GLU A 48 -0.85 1.89 -5.25
N LEU A 49 -1.93 2.65 -5.02
CA LEU A 49 -3.06 2.23 -4.19
C LEU A 49 -3.75 0.97 -4.74
N ALA A 50 -3.96 0.89 -6.06
CA ALA A 50 -4.54 -0.29 -6.71
C ALA A 50 -3.71 -1.56 -6.42
N THR A 51 -2.39 -1.42 -6.51
CA THR A 51 -1.44 -2.50 -6.26
C THR A 51 -1.46 -2.91 -4.80
N ALA A 52 -1.49 -1.93 -3.88
CA ALA A 52 -1.59 -2.15 -2.44
C ALA A 52 -2.86 -2.93 -2.06
N ILE A 53 -4.02 -2.47 -2.52
CA ILE A 53 -5.32 -3.09 -2.21
C ILE A 53 -5.36 -4.52 -2.76
N THR A 54 -4.88 -4.73 -3.98
CA THR A 54 -4.85 -6.06 -4.61
C THR A 54 -3.90 -7.00 -3.87
N HIS A 55 -2.76 -6.50 -3.40
CA HIS A 55 -1.78 -7.27 -2.63
C HIS A 55 -2.41 -7.76 -1.31
N VAL A 56 -2.97 -6.85 -0.51
CA VAL A 56 -3.63 -7.17 0.76
C VAL A 56 -4.80 -8.14 0.53
N HIS A 57 -5.60 -7.93 -0.51
CA HIS A 57 -6.72 -8.80 -0.84
C HIS A 57 -6.30 -10.25 -1.09
N ARG A 58 -5.19 -10.43 -1.83
CA ARG A 58 -4.64 -11.74 -2.15
C ARG A 58 -4.03 -12.41 -0.93
N GLU A 59 -3.43 -11.65 -0.02
CA GLU A 59 -2.94 -12.17 1.25
C GLU A 59 -4.08 -12.63 2.17
N GLU A 60 -5.15 -11.83 2.31
CA GLU A 60 -6.26 -12.17 3.21
C GLU A 60 -7.08 -13.37 2.74
N ARG A 61 -7.32 -13.47 1.43
CA ARG A 61 -8.17 -14.54 0.86
C ARG A 61 -7.38 -15.73 0.30
N GLY A 62 -6.06 -15.64 0.28
CA GLY A 62 -5.14 -16.65 -0.26
C GLY A 62 -5.07 -16.67 -1.80
N GLU A 63 -4.03 -17.30 -2.35
CA GLU A 63 -3.72 -17.32 -3.79
C GLU A 63 -4.83 -17.88 -4.70
N ASN A 64 -5.82 -18.59 -4.14
CA ASN A 64 -6.96 -19.17 -4.89
C ASN A 64 -8.22 -18.30 -4.86
N SER A 65 -8.13 -17.10 -4.29
CA SER A 65 -9.25 -16.17 -4.24
C SER A 65 -9.53 -15.55 -5.61
N GLN A 66 -10.80 -15.26 -5.87
CA GLN A 66 -11.15 -14.51 -7.07
C GLN A 66 -10.51 -13.12 -6.98
N PRO A 67 -9.84 -12.66 -8.06
CA PRO A 67 -9.30 -11.31 -8.08
C PRO A 67 -10.41 -10.30 -7.80
N LEU A 68 -10.05 -9.23 -7.10
CA LEU A 68 -10.97 -8.10 -6.90
C LEU A 68 -11.44 -7.63 -8.27
N LYS A 69 -12.75 -7.36 -8.42
CA LYS A 69 -13.25 -6.83 -9.68
C LYS A 69 -12.64 -5.45 -9.89
N GLU A 70 -12.31 -5.14 -11.14
CA GLU A 70 -11.78 -3.82 -11.50
C GLU A 70 -12.72 -2.70 -11.07
N ASP A 71 -14.04 -2.85 -11.23
CA ASP A 71 -15.02 -1.85 -10.77
C ASP A 71 -14.98 -1.61 -9.25
N ASP A 72 -14.82 -2.67 -8.46
CA ASP A 72 -14.71 -2.58 -7.00
C ASP A 72 -13.38 -1.93 -6.60
N LEU A 73 -12.30 -2.25 -7.32
CA LEU A 73 -10.98 -1.66 -7.12
C LEU A 73 -10.99 -0.16 -7.42
N ILE A 74 -11.55 0.24 -8.56
CA ILE A 74 -11.69 1.64 -8.96
C ILE A 74 -12.52 2.39 -7.93
N THR A 75 -13.64 1.82 -7.49
CA THR A 75 -14.49 2.46 -6.47
C THR A 75 -13.72 2.69 -5.16
N LEU A 76 -12.92 1.71 -4.70
CA LEU A 76 -12.11 1.87 -3.50
C LEU A 76 -11.04 2.96 -3.65
N ILE A 77 -10.36 3.01 -4.81
CA ILE A 77 -9.35 4.03 -5.09
C ILE A 77 -9.98 5.41 -5.16
N ASP A 78 -11.11 5.54 -5.86
CA ASP A 78 -11.85 6.79 -5.98
C ASP A 78 -12.32 7.30 -4.62
N ASP A 79 -12.82 6.41 -3.75
CA ASP A 79 -13.24 6.75 -2.39
C ASP A 79 -12.05 7.22 -1.53
N VAL A 80 -10.91 6.51 -1.59
CA VAL A 80 -9.67 6.88 -0.89
C VAL A 80 -9.16 8.23 -1.37
N LEU A 81 -8.97 8.44 -2.67
CA LEU A 81 -8.52 9.72 -3.21
C LEU A 81 -9.49 10.85 -2.83
N LYS A 82 -10.79 10.64 -2.97
CA LYS A 82 -11.77 11.69 -2.63
C LYS A 82 -11.76 12.07 -1.15
N ASP A 83 -11.53 11.12 -0.26
CA ASP A 83 -11.51 11.36 1.18
C ASP A 83 -10.14 11.88 1.65
N ASP A 84 -9.04 11.49 1.01
CA ASP A 84 -7.69 11.72 1.53
C ASP A 84 -6.88 12.76 0.75
N ASP A 85 -7.05 12.85 -0.57
CA ASP A 85 -6.44 13.89 -1.42
C ASP A 85 -7.11 15.25 -1.15
N LYS A 86 -6.56 15.99 -0.18
CA LYS A 86 -7.12 17.28 0.24
C LYS A 86 -6.75 18.39 -0.72
N ASN A 87 -5.62 18.25 -1.40
CA ASN A 87 -5.09 19.26 -2.30
C ASN A 87 -5.57 19.07 -3.76
N ASN A 88 -6.23 17.95 -4.07
CA ASN A 88 -6.70 17.50 -5.38
C ASN A 88 -5.61 17.45 -6.45
N ASP A 89 -4.41 17.01 -6.09
CA ASP A 89 -3.30 16.82 -7.02
C ASP A 89 -3.27 15.44 -7.68
N GLY A 90 -4.16 14.52 -7.26
CA GLY A 90 -4.24 13.15 -7.76
C GLY A 90 -3.34 12.17 -7.02
N TYR A 91 -2.72 12.61 -5.93
CA TYR A 91 -1.84 11.83 -5.10
C TYR A 91 -2.23 11.96 -3.62
N ILE A 92 -1.72 11.04 -2.80
CA ILE A 92 -1.84 11.12 -1.34
C ILE A 92 -0.45 11.26 -0.76
N ASP A 93 -0.18 12.40 -0.11
CA ASP A 93 1.06 12.58 0.63
C ASP A 93 1.02 11.87 2.01
N TYR A 94 2.16 11.72 2.67
CA TYR A 94 2.22 11.06 3.97
C TYR A 94 1.38 11.75 5.05
N ALA A 95 1.22 13.08 5.00
CA ALA A 95 0.42 13.82 5.96
C ALA A 95 -1.09 13.65 5.72
N GLU A 96 -1.50 13.48 4.47
CA GLU A 96 -2.85 13.09 4.07
C GLU A 96 -3.13 11.66 4.51
N PHE A 97 -2.29 10.70 4.14
CA PHE A 97 -2.39 9.29 4.54
C PHE A 97 -2.44 9.10 6.07
N ALA A 98 -1.61 9.82 6.81
CA ALA A 98 -1.59 9.74 8.26
C ALA A 98 -2.89 10.25 8.91
N LYS A 99 -3.56 11.23 8.29
CA LYS A 99 -4.87 11.72 8.76
C LYS A 99 -6.00 10.76 8.46
N SER A 100 -5.89 9.99 7.39
CA SER A 100 -6.87 8.96 7.00
C SER A 100 -6.97 7.83 8.02
N LEU A 101 -5.87 7.60 8.75
CA LEU A 101 -5.73 6.53 9.74
C LEU A 101 -5.99 6.97 11.18
N GLU A 102 -6.32 8.25 11.42
CA GLU A 102 -6.69 8.82 12.73
C GLU A 102 -8.21 8.77 12.96
#